data_AF-A0A7V2CJ28-F1
#
_entry.id   AF-A0A7V2CJ28-F1
#
_cell.length_a   1.000
_cell.length_b   1.000
_cell.length_c   1.000
_cell.angle_alpha   90.00
_cell.angle_beta   90.00
_cell.angle_gamma   90.00
#
_symmetry.space_group_name_H-M   'P 1'
#
loop_
_entity.id
_entity.type
_entity.pdbx_description
1 polymer ?
#
loop_
_entity_poly.entity_id
_entity_poly.type
_entity_poly.pdbx_seq_one_letter_code
_entity_poly.pdbx_strand_id
1 'polypeptide(L)'
;MDSKLIEWGRNPSLLEDEDLVPPSAEALGAAGRLALTLRDAGMLPPTRVVPVGDGGIAFELRRGAHCETLAIDTNGSIEYIVYKNDRLMSRERLL
;
A
#
# COMPACT_ATOMS: atom_id res chain seq x y z
N MET A 1 0.99 -12.00 -4.55
CA MET A 1 0.80 -10.62 -4.04
C MET A 1 -0.59 -10.11 -4.39
N ASP A 2 -1.07 -10.36 -5.61
CA ASP A 2 -2.42 -9.94 -6.06
C ASP A 2 -3.60 -10.54 -5.28
N SER A 3 -3.44 -11.69 -4.62
CA SER A 3 -4.56 -12.39 -3.98
C SER A 3 -5.28 -11.58 -2.90
N LYS A 4 -4.55 -10.79 -2.11
CA LYS A 4 -5.16 -9.95 -1.05
C LYS A 4 -5.95 -8.77 -1.61
N LEU A 5 -5.42 -8.09 -2.62
CA LEU A 5 -6.14 -6.97 -3.27
C LEU A 5 -7.40 -7.47 -3.97
N ILE A 6 -7.33 -8.64 -4.60
CA ILE A 6 -8.48 -9.31 -5.21
C ILE A 6 -9.50 -9.73 -4.15
N GLU A 7 -9.04 -10.25 -3.02
CA GLU A 7 -9.90 -10.65 -1.90
C GLU A 7 -10.65 -9.46 -1.30
N TRP A 8 -9.96 -8.35 -1.03
CA TRP A 8 -10.60 -7.12 -0.54
C TRP A 8 -11.57 -6.52 -1.55
N GLY A 9 -11.22 -6.52 -2.84
CA GLY A 9 -12.14 -6.06 -3.89
C GLY A 9 -13.37 -6.95 -4.06
N ARG A 10 -13.29 -8.23 -3.69
CA ARG A 10 -14.42 -9.17 -3.76
C ARG A 10 -15.29 -9.16 -2.52
N ASN A 11 -14.70 -8.95 -1.34
CA ASN A 11 -15.43 -8.96 -0.08
C ASN A 11 -14.88 -7.90 0.90
N PRO A 12 -15.34 -6.64 0.81
CA PRO A 12 -14.88 -5.56 1.68
C PRO A 12 -15.21 -5.77 3.17
N SER A 13 -16.25 -6.55 3.49
CA SER A 13 -16.70 -6.77 4.88
C SER A 13 -15.72 -7.59 5.72
N LEU A 14 -14.69 -8.20 5.12
CA LEU A 14 -13.60 -8.88 5.83
C LEU A 14 -12.75 -7.93 6.70
N LEU A 15 -12.93 -6.62 6.57
CA LEU A 15 -12.20 -5.60 7.32
C LEU A 15 -13.08 -4.91 8.38
N GLU A 16 -14.39 -5.19 8.41
CA GLU A 16 -15.35 -4.58 9.34
C GLU A 16 -15.13 -5.01 10.80
N ASP A 17 -14.52 -6.18 11.03
CA ASP A 17 -14.24 -6.71 12.38
C ASP A 17 -13.04 -6.05 13.09
N GLU A 18 -12.26 -5.20 12.41
CA GLU A 18 -11.00 -4.61 12.94
C GLU A 18 -11.07 -3.08 13.19
N ASP A 19 -12.25 -2.46 13.23
CA ASP A 19 -12.41 -0.98 13.20
C ASP A 19 -11.70 -0.32 12.00
N LEU A 20 -11.41 -1.10 10.95
CA LEU A 20 -10.72 -0.65 9.77
C LEU A 20 -11.74 -0.32 8.67
N VAL A 21 -11.64 0.89 8.12
CA VAL A 21 -12.38 1.24 6.91
C VAL A 21 -11.83 0.39 5.75
N PRO A 22 -12.68 -0.38 5.04
CA PRO A 22 -12.23 -1.13 3.88
C PRO A 22 -11.60 -0.21 2.83
N PRO A 23 -10.56 -0.66 2.11
CA PRO A 23 -9.97 0.14 1.05
C PRO A 23 -11.02 0.61 0.02
N SER A 24 -10.93 1.87 -0.38
CA SER A 24 -11.78 2.41 -1.44
C SER A 24 -11.51 1.70 -2.77
N ALA A 25 -12.48 1.75 -3.69
CA ALA A 25 -12.31 1.20 -5.03
C ALA A 25 -11.16 1.89 -5.79
N GLU A 26 -11.01 3.20 -5.59
CA GLU A 26 -9.93 4.02 -6.14
C GLU A 26 -8.56 3.58 -5.59
N ALA A 27 -8.46 3.37 -4.27
CA ALA A 27 -7.24 2.89 -3.63
C ALA A 27 -6.87 1.48 -4.10
N LEU A 28 -7.84 0.56 -4.20
CA LEU A 28 -7.63 -0.79 -4.75
C LEU A 28 -7.16 -0.74 -6.22
N GLY A 29 -7.78 0.11 -7.03
CA GLY A 29 -7.39 0.30 -8.43
C GLY A 29 -5.97 0.87 -8.56
N ALA A 30 -5.62 1.86 -7.74
CA ALA A 30 -4.27 2.42 -7.68
C ALA A 30 -3.24 1.39 -7.19
N ALA A 31 -3.58 0.61 -6.17
CA ALA A 31 -2.73 -0.47 -5.65
C ALA A 31 -2.46 -1.55 -6.70
N GLY A 32 -3.49 -1.95 -7.47
CA GLY A 32 -3.32 -2.88 -8.58
C GLY A 32 -2.38 -2.35 -9.65
N ARG A 33 -2.55 -1.08 -10.07
CA ARG A 33 -1.65 -0.44 -11.04
C ARG A 33 -0.23 -0.35 -10.51
N LEU A 34 -0.05 0.07 -9.27
CA LEU A 34 1.26 0.15 -8.62
C LEU A 34 1.95 -1.21 -8.55
N ALA A 35 1.23 -2.27 -8.17
CA ALA A 35 1.76 -3.62 -8.12
C ALA A 35 2.25 -4.10 -9.49
N LEU A 36 1.49 -3.83 -10.55
CA LEU A 36 1.90 -4.13 -11.94
C LEU A 36 3.14 -3.32 -12.33
N THR A 37 3.18 -2.02 -12.04
CA THR A 37 4.33 -1.15 -12.34
C THR A 37 5.60 -1.63 -11.64
N LEU A 38 5.51 -1.98 -10.35
CA LEU A 38 6.65 -2.51 -9.59
C LEU A 38 7.14 -3.84 -10.17
N ARG A 39 6.22 -4.75 -10.51
CA ARG A 39 6.56 -6.02 -11.14
C ARG A 39 7.25 -5.82 -12.48
N ASP A 40 6.70 -4.97 -13.34
CA ASP A 40 7.21 -4.73 -14.69
C ASP A 40 8.57 -4.00 -14.66
N ALA A 41 8.83 -3.21 -13.60
CA ALA A 41 10.13 -2.62 -13.31
C ALA A 41 11.15 -3.60 -12.68
N GLY A 42 10.79 -4.87 -12.45
CA GLY A 42 11.65 -5.88 -11.82
C GLY A 42 11.91 -5.63 -10.33
N MET A 43 11.08 -4.82 -9.67
CA MET A 43 11.20 -4.54 -8.25
C MET A 43 10.78 -5.76 -7.41
N LEU A 44 11.39 -5.89 -6.24
CA LEU A 44 10.97 -6.91 -5.27
C LEU A 44 9.54 -6.63 -4.79
N PRO A 45 8.74 -7.69 -4.57
CA PRO A 45 7.40 -7.53 -4.02
C PRO A 45 7.48 -6.94 -2.60
N PRO A 46 6.53 -6.08 -2.18
CA PRO A 46 6.42 -5.65 -0.80
C PRO A 46 6.45 -6.77 0.23
N THR A 47 7.06 -6.48 1.37
CA THR A 47 7.06 -7.39 2.52
C THR A 47 5.66 -7.51 3.11
N ARG A 48 4.87 -6.42 3.04
CA ARG A 48 3.50 -6.39 3.54
C ARG A 48 2.63 -5.44 2.72
N VAL A 49 1.35 -5.78 2.61
CA VAL A 49 0.29 -4.93 2.05
C VAL A 49 -0.80 -4.85 3.10
N VAL A 50 -1.17 -3.64 3.52
CA VAL A 50 -2.16 -3.41 4.57
C VAL A 50 -3.15 -2.31 4.25
N PRO A 51 -4.39 -2.42 4.75
CA PRO A 51 -5.28 -1.26 4.82
C PRO A 51 -4.71 -0.22 5.80
N VAL A 52 -5.00 1.06 5.53
CA VAL A 52 -4.74 2.18 6.45
C VAL A 52 -6.05 2.88 6.75
N GLY A 53 -6.14 3.44 7.97
CA GLY A 53 -7.38 3.68 8.73
C GLY A 53 -8.54 4.36 8.01
N ASP A 54 -8.29 5.19 7.01
CA ASP A 54 -9.34 5.93 6.31
C ASP A 54 -9.84 5.24 5.02
N GLY A 55 -9.41 4.00 4.75
CA GLY A 55 -9.73 3.27 3.51
C GLY A 55 -8.64 3.39 2.44
N GLY A 56 -7.41 3.69 2.84
CA GLY A 56 -6.24 3.63 1.98
C GLY A 56 -5.53 2.28 2.05
N ILE A 57 -4.40 2.16 1.33
CA ILE A 57 -3.57 0.95 1.30
C ILE A 57 -2.10 1.34 1.43
N ALA A 58 -1.32 0.64 2.24
CA ALA A 58 0.13 0.80 2.31
C ALA A 58 0.85 -0.46 1.83
N PHE A 59 1.83 -0.27 0.94
CA PHE A 59 2.81 -1.29 0.58
C PHE A 59 4.09 -1.02 1.37
N GLU A 60 4.47 -1.95 2.23
CA GLU A 60 5.67 -1.84 3.06
C GLU A 60 6.77 -2.73 2.51
N LEU A 61 7.93 -2.14 2.19
CA LEU A 61 9.14 -2.85 1.80
C LEU A 61 10.18 -2.68 2.90
N ARG A 62 10.67 -3.79 3.47
CA ARG A 62 11.72 -3.75 4.50
C ARG A 62 13.01 -4.39 4.01
N ARG A 63 14.13 -3.69 4.16
CA ARG A 63 15.48 -4.14 3.81
C ARG A 63 16.46 -3.74 4.90
N GLY A 64 16.63 -4.62 5.90
CA GLY A 64 17.46 -4.35 7.07
C GLY A 64 16.95 -3.12 7.82
N ALA A 65 17.80 -2.10 7.93
CA ALA A 65 17.48 -0.82 8.57
C ALA A 65 16.63 0.14 7.73
N HIS A 66 16.39 -0.16 6.45
CA HIS A 66 15.59 0.67 5.56
C HIS A 66 14.16 0.14 5.50
N CYS A 67 13.19 1.03 5.68
CA CYS A 67 11.78 0.76 5.48
C CYS A 67 11.24 1.77 4.48
N GLU A 68 10.65 1.28 3.40
CA GLU A 68 10.00 2.09 2.38
C GLU A 68 8.51 1.79 2.43
N THR A 69 7.70 2.83 2.36
CA THR A 69 6.25 2.73 2.35
C THR A 69 5.72 3.49 1.14
N LEU A 70 4.96 2.80 0.29
CA LEU A 70 4.12 3.43 -0.72
C LEU A 70 2.70 3.46 -0.15
N ALA A 71 2.30 4.61 0.37
CA ALA A 71 0.98 4.84 0.94
C ALA A 71 0.04 5.36 -0.15
N ILE A 72 -1.08 4.68 -0.33
CA ILE A 72 -2.10 4.95 -1.31
C ILE A 72 -3.31 5.47 -0.53
N ASP A 73 -3.67 6.73 -0.77
CA ASP A 73 -4.83 7.35 -0.13
C ASP A 73 -6.14 6.88 -0.81
N THR A 74 -7.25 7.13 -0.15
CA THR A 74 -8.63 6.86 -0.59
C THR A 74 -8.97 7.41 -1.98
N ASN A 75 -8.32 8.49 -2.40
CA ASN A 75 -8.46 9.09 -3.73
C ASN A 75 -7.52 8.48 -4.78
N GLY A 76 -6.69 7.50 -4.41
CA GLY A 76 -5.71 6.85 -5.26
C GLY A 76 -4.37 7.60 -5.42
N SER A 77 -4.18 8.74 -4.73
CA SER A 77 -2.88 9.41 -4.68
C SER A 77 -1.86 8.57 -3.93
N ILE A 78 -0.58 8.73 -4.30
CA ILE A 78 0.50 7.87 -3.78
C ILE A 78 1.57 8.74 -3.14
N GLU A 79 1.83 8.49 -1.85
CA GLU A 79 3.01 8.98 -1.16
C GLU A 79 4.08 7.88 -1.06
N TYR A 80 5.32 8.27 -1.30
CA TYR A 80 6.49 7.45 -1.05
C TYR A 80 7.23 7.97 0.16
N ILE A 81 7.40 7.11 1.15
CA ILE A 81 7.96 7.44 2.45
C ILE A 81 9.14 6.51 2.71
N VAL A 82 10.29 7.07 3.06
CA VAL A 82 11.51 6.30 3.34
C VAL A 82 11.94 6.56 4.77
N TYR A 83 12.11 5.49 5.53
CA TYR A 83 12.67 5.48 6.86
C TYR A 83 14.01 4.75 6.88
N LYS A 84 14.91 5.21 7.75
CA LYS A 84 16.16 4.52 8.08
C LYS A 84 16.43 4.61 9.58
N ASN A 85 16.62 3.47 10.24
CA ASN A 85 16.80 3.41 11.70
C ASN A 85 15.71 4.22 12.44
N ASP A 86 14.45 3.98 12.08
CA ASP A 86 13.27 4.64 12.67
C ASP A 86 13.19 6.16 12.48
N ARG A 87 14.03 6.72 11.60
CA ARG A 87 13.99 8.14 11.23
C ARG A 87 13.42 8.30 9.84
N LEU A 88 12.52 9.27 9.66
CA LEU A 88 12.03 9.69 8.36
C LEU A 88 13.18 10.35 7.57
N MET A 89 13.50 9.81 6.40
CA MET A 89 14.55 10.31 5.51
C MET A 89 13.97 11.12 4.36
N SER A 90 12.90 10.63 3.73
CA SER A 90 12.17 11.33 2.67
C SER A 90 10.68 11.03 2.74
N ARG A 91 9.88 12.00 2.28
CA ARG A 91 8.45 11.87 2.02
C ARG A 91 8.13 12.68 0.76
N GLU A 92 7.66 11.99 -0.27
CA GLU A 92 7.40 12.57 -1.57
C GLU A 92 6.05 12.10 -2.10
N ARG A 93 5.27 13.00 -2.69
CA ARG A 93 4.06 12.63 -3.42
C ARG A 93 4.44 12.30 -4.85
N LEU A 94 4.14 11.09 -5.29
CA LEU A 94 4.51 10.61 -6.63
C LEU A 94 3.47 11.01 -7.69
N LEU A 95 2.18 11.09 -7.30
CA LEU A 95 1.03 11.45 -8.14
C LEU A 95 -0.09 12.10 -7.30
#